data_AF-A0A5C6RHF8-F1
#
_entry.id   AF-A0A5C6RHF8-F1
#
_cell.length_a   1.000
_cell.length_b   1.000
_cell.length_c   1.000
_cell.angle_alpha   90.00
_cell.angle_beta   90.00
_cell.angle_gamma   90.00
#
_symmetry.space_group_name_H-M   'P 1'
#
loop_
_entity.id
_entity.type
_entity.pdbx_description
1 polymer ?
#
loop_
_entity_poly.entity_id
_entity_poly.type
_entity_poly.pdbx_seq_one_letter_code
_entity_poly.pdbx_strand_id
1 'polypeptide(L)'
;MKYRRLRTDELEELQPEFVRFLAANQVTAEDWEKLKANDAGKAEQLIALFSDIVFDKVLSGVEYLEYKAPQDLKTFRFLEDKAVMNGLRVEGETSMDLTQNQSVEQLMQQLQLSGASLKLYSAEKKYTKTKEMEAFLLMEAGALISKDGALYKALESLKK
;
A
#
# COMPACT_ATOMS: atom_id res chain seq x y z
N MET A 1 -4.33 -19.33 -0.86
CA MET A 1 -3.50 -18.12 -0.75
C MET A 1 -4.33 -16.96 -1.24
N LYS A 2 -4.52 -15.96 -0.39
CA LYS A 2 -5.37 -14.78 -0.65
C LYS A 2 -4.56 -13.70 -1.36
N TYR A 3 -3.34 -13.46 -0.91
CA TYR A 3 -2.40 -12.48 -1.48
C TYR A 3 -1.21 -13.20 -2.14
N ARG A 4 -0.19 -12.45 -2.58
CA ARG A 4 1.08 -13.09 -2.97
C ARG A 4 1.85 -13.55 -1.73
N ARG A 5 2.86 -14.40 -1.92
CA ARG A 5 3.85 -14.66 -0.86
C ARG A 5 4.67 -13.40 -0.60
N LEU A 6 5.07 -13.22 0.67
CA LEU A 6 6.13 -12.29 1.02
C LEU A 6 7.37 -12.62 0.19
N ARG A 7 8.02 -11.59 -0.33
CA ARG A 7 9.33 -11.72 -0.95
C ARG A 7 10.37 -12.04 0.12
N THR A 8 11.54 -12.51 -0.29
CA THR A 8 12.61 -12.92 0.64
C THR A 8 13.02 -11.76 1.56
N ASP A 9 13.19 -10.55 1.03
CA ASP A 9 13.48 -9.32 1.77
C ASP A 9 12.41 -9.02 2.82
N GLU A 10 11.13 -9.08 2.44
CA GLU A 10 10.01 -8.84 3.35
C GLU A 10 9.92 -9.91 4.46
N LEU A 11 10.23 -11.17 4.13
CA LEU A 11 10.22 -12.27 5.10
C LEU A 11 11.41 -12.19 6.07
N GLU A 12 12.58 -11.74 5.60
CA GLU A 12 13.76 -11.50 6.43
C GLU A 12 13.51 -10.38 7.45
N GLU A 13 12.87 -9.28 7.05
CA GLU A 13 12.47 -8.21 7.97
C GLU A 13 11.46 -8.69 9.03
N LEU A 14 10.69 -9.74 8.73
CA LEU A 14 9.68 -10.34 9.58
C LEU A 14 10.12 -11.67 10.20
N GLN A 15 11.42 -11.96 10.22
CA GLN A 15 11.94 -13.21 10.78
C GLN A 15 11.45 -13.47 12.22
N PRO A 16 11.47 -12.48 13.15
CA PRO A 16 10.98 -12.72 14.52
C PRO A 16 9.51 -13.12 14.57
N GLU A 17 8.66 -12.49 13.75
CA GLU A 17 7.24 -12.80 13.60
C GLU A 17 7.05 -14.18 13.00
N PHE A 18 7.84 -14.54 11.99
CA PHE A 18 7.76 -15.83 11.32
C PHE A 18 8.15 -16.97 12.25
N VAL A 19 9.21 -16.82 13.06
CA VAL A 19 9.60 -17.81 14.07
C VAL A 19 8.48 -18.02 15.10
N ARG A 20 7.84 -16.93 15.57
CA ARG A 20 6.69 -17.04 16.48
C ARG A 20 5.50 -17.75 15.82
N PHE A 21 5.26 -17.48 14.55
CA PHE A 21 4.23 -18.16 13.77
C PHE A 21 4.51 -19.67 13.64
N LEU A 22 5.74 -20.07 13.31
CA LEU A 22 6.14 -21.48 13.23
C LEU A 22 5.93 -22.18 14.57
N ALA A 23 6.38 -21.57 15.67
CA ALA A 23 6.19 -22.11 17.02
C ALA A 23 4.70 -22.28 17.39
N ALA A 24 3.84 -21.30 17.03
CA ALA A 24 2.40 -21.40 17.24
C ALA A 24 1.75 -22.54 16.43
N ASN A 25 2.36 -22.93 15.31
CA ASN A 25 1.97 -24.07 14.49
C ASN A 25 2.70 -25.36 14.88
N GLN A 26 3.36 -25.40 16.05
CA GLN A 26 4.10 -26.55 16.58
C GLN A 26 5.25 -27.01 15.65
N VAL A 27 5.82 -26.09 14.87
CA VAL A 27 7.00 -26.35 14.02
C VAL A 27 8.24 -25.84 14.74
N THR A 28 9.13 -26.77 15.13
CA THR A 28 10.41 -26.40 15.73
C THR A 28 11.43 -25.97 14.67
N ALA A 29 12.57 -25.41 15.10
CA ALA A 29 13.66 -25.08 14.18
C ALA A 29 14.19 -26.32 13.44
N GLU A 30 14.31 -27.47 14.11
CA GLU A 30 14.73 -28.72 13.48
C GLU A 30 13.70 -29.22 12.45
N ASP A 31 12.41 -29.11 12.76
CA ASP A 31 11.34 -29.47 11.83
C ASP A 31 11.38 -28.57 10.60
N TRP A 32 11.62 -27.27 10.79
CA TRP A 32 11.74 -26.33 9.69
C TRP A 32 12.90 -26.67 8.74
N GLU A 33 14.08 -27.00 9.28
CA GLU A 33 15.22 -27.45 8.46
C GLU A 33 14.89 -28.75 7.70
N LYS A 34 14.22 -29.71 8.36
CA LYS A 34 13.76 -30.96 7.70
C LYS A 34 12.72 -30.70 6.63
N LEU A 35 11.78 -29.77 6.84
CA LEU A 35 10.76 -29.39 5.88
C LEU A 35 11.40 -28.78 4.63
N LYS A 36 12.33 -27.84 4.79
CA LYS A 36 13.06 -27.25 3.66
C LYS A 36 13.80 -28.29 2.81
N ALA A 37 14.39 -29.30 3.46
CA ALA A 37 15.17 -30.33 2.76
C ALA A 37 14.31 -31.43 2.11
N ASN A 38 13.25 -31.86 2.79
CA ASN A 38 12.54 -33.11 2.45
C ASN A 38 11.08 -32.89 1.99
N ASP A 39 10.49 -31.73 2.28
CA ASP A 39 9.09 -31.43 1.96
C ASP A 39 8.92 -29.92 1.68
N ALA A 40 9.57 -29.47 0.60
CA ALA A 40 9.53 -28.07 0.18
C ALA A 40 8.10 -27.55 -0.01
N GLY A 41 7.16 -28.40 -0.45
CA GLY A 41 5.76 -28.04 -0.63
C GLY A 41 5.09 -27.60 0.69
N LYS A 42 5.33 -28.30 1.80
CA LYS A 42 4.83 -27.87 3.12
C LYS A 42 5.50 -26.59 3.61
N ALA A 43 6.80 -26.42 3.37
CA ALA A 43 7.49 -25.19 3.71
C ALA A 43 6.88 -23.98 2.96
N GLU A 44 6.59 -24.14 1.67
CA GLU A 44 5.93 -23.11 0.86
C GLU A 44 4.51 -22.79 1.35
N GLN A 45 3.75 -23.79 1.80
CA GLN A 45 2.41 -23.59 2.37
C GLN A 45 2.45 -22.78 3.69
N LEU A 46 3.42 -23.05 4.56
CA LEU A 46 3.62 -22.28 5.80
C LEU A 46 3.96 -20.81 5.51
N ILE A 47 4.85 -20.57 4.53
CA ILE A 47 5.18 -19.22 4.07
C ILE A 47 3.93 -18.53 3.48
N ALA A 48 3.14 -19.23 2.68
CA ALA A 48 1.90 -18.69 2.10
C ALA A 48 0.87 -18.31 3.17
N LEU A 49 0.66 -19.18 4.17
CA LEU A 49 -0.24 -18.90 5.29
C LEU A 49 0.25 -17.70 6.12
N PHE A 50 1.54 -17.65 6.42
CA PHE A 50 2.13 -16.50 7.11
C PHE A 50 1.96 -15.20 6.32
N SER A 51 2.20 -15.25 5.00
CA SER A 51 2.03 -14.10 4.10
C SER A 51 0.59 -13.58 4.15
N ASP A 52 -0.40 -14.48 4.09
CA ASP A 52 -1.82 -14.10 4.17
C ASP A 52 -2.14 -13.39 5.51
N ILE A 53 -1.60 -13.89 6.63
CA ILE A 53 -1.79 -13.30 7.96
C ILE A 53 -1.16 -11.90 8.05
N VAL A 54 0.06 -11.74 7.52
CA VAL A 54 0.79 -10.46 7.54
C VAL A 54 0.03 -9.42 6.71
N PHE A 55 -0.36 -9.76 5.49
CA PHE A 55 -1.11 -8.84 4.64
C PHE A 55 -2.47 -8.49 5.25
N ASP A 56 -3.24 -9.46 5.75
CA ASP A 56 -4.51 -9.16 6.41
C ASP A 56 -4.33 -8.22 7.62
N LYS A 57 -3.29 -8.44 8.43
CA LYS A 57 -2.98 -7.55 9.56
C LYS A 57 -2.69 -6.13 9.09
N VAL A 58 -1.82 -5.95 8.09
CA VAL A 58 -1.45 -4.62 7.57
C VAL A 58 -2.66 -3.94 6.93
N LEU A 59 -3.35 -4.63 6.02
CA LEU A 59 -4.42 -4.08 5.19
C LEU A 59 -5.69 -3.77 5.99
N SER A 60 -5.95 -4.51 7.08
CA SER A 60 -7.11 -4.23 7.95
C SER A 60 -7.11 -2.80 8.50
N GLY A 61 -5.93 -2.27 8.81
CA GLY A 61 -5.72 -0.92 9.33
C GLY A 61 -5.50 0.15 8.25
N VAL A 62 -5.52 -0.20 6.96
CA VAL A 62 -5.36 0.77 5.88
C VAL A 62 -6.66 1.56 5.70
N GLU A 63 -6.57 2.87 5.96
CA GLU A 63 -7.63 3.84 5.67
C GLU A 63 -7.31 4.69 4.44
N TYR A 64 -6.02 5.01 4.24
CA TYR A 64 -5.56 5.85 3.15
C TYR A 64 -4.33 5.25 2.45
N LEU A 65 -4.32 5.39 1.12
CA LEU A 65 -3.14 5.14 0.31
C LEU A 65 -2.82 6.38 -0.53
N GLU A 66 -1.56 6.54 -0.90
CA GLU A 66 -1.10 7.56 -1.84
C GLU A 66 -0.21 6.95 -2.93
N TYR A 67 -0.37 7.43 -4.15
CA TYR A 67 0.44 7.07 -5.29
C TYR A 67 0.99 8.34 -5.91
N LYS A 68 2.32 8.44 -5.98
CA LYS A 68 3.03 9.59 -6.54
C LYS A 68 3.73 9.18 -7.83
N ALA A 69 3.37 9.83 -8.92
CA ALA A 69 4.13 9.85 -10.15
C ALA A 69 4.53 11.29 -10.47
N PRO A 70 5.56 11.54 -11.31
CA PRO A 70 6.11 12.89 -11.48
C PRO A 70 5.10 13.98 -11.80
N GLN A 71 4.05 13.66 -12.56
CA GLN A 71 3.00 14.60 -12.97
C GLN A 71 1.59 14.20 -12.51
N ASP A 72 1.45 13.12 -11.74
CA ASP A 72 0.14 12.60 -11.31
C ASP A 72 0.22 12.10 -9.88
N LEU A 73 -0.49 12.79 -8.98
CA LEU A 73 -0.67 12.39 -7.59
C LEU A 73 -2.07 11.82 -7.42
N LYS A 74 -2.19 10.62 -6.88
CA LYS A 74 -3.47 10.00 -6.53
C LYS A 74 -3.48 9.67 -5.05
N THR A 75 -4.60 9.93 -4.41
CA THR A 75 -4.84 9.55 -3.02
C THR A 75 -6.12 8.77 -2.96
N PHE A 76 -6.17 7.77 -2.09
CA PHE A 76 -7.29 6.85 -1.96
C PHE A 76 -7.73 6.86 -0.50
N ARG A 77 -9.03 6.90 -0.27
CA ARG A 77 -9.65 6.66 1.03
C ARG A 77 -10.58 5.46 0.92
N PHE A 78 -10.42 4.51 1.82
CA PHE A 78 -11.25 3.32 1.89
C PHE A 78 -12.37 3.53 2.89
N LEU A 79 -13.61 3.60 2.40
CA LEU A 79 -14.82 3.63 3.22
C LEU A 79 -15.35 2.19 3.38
N GLU A 80 -16.50 2.04 4.03
CA GLU A 80 -17.10 0.72 4.30
C GLU A 80 -17.55 -0.01 3.02
N ASP A 81 -18.15 0.70 2.06
CA ASP A 81 -18.74 0.11 0.85
C ASP A 81 -18.02 0.48 -0.46
N LYS A 82 -17.10 1.46 -0.40
CA LYS A 82 -16.41 1.99 -1.58
C LYS A 82 -15.06 2.62 -1.26
N ALA A 83 -14.19 2.69 -2.27
CA ALA A 83 -13.02 3.54 -2.27
C ALA A 83 -13.32 4.87 -2.98
N VAL A 84 -12.81 5.96 -2.42
CA VAL A 84 -12.83 7.30 -3.03
C VAL A 84 -11.42 7.68 -3.39
N MET A 85 -11.20 8.09 -4.64
CA MET A 85 -9.91 8.54 -5.15
C MET A 85 -9.96 10.03 -5.48
N ASN A 86 -8.95 10.75 -5.01
CA ASN A 86 -8.69 12.15 -5.36
C ASN A 86 -7.37 12.23 -6.10
N GLY A 87 -7.41 12.78 -7.31
CA GLY A 87 -6.26 12.92 -8.19
C GLY A 87 -5.94 14.38 -8.45
N LEU A 88 -4.65 14.67 -8.54
CA LEU A 88 -4.09 15.94 -8.97
C LEU A 88 -3.11 15.66 -10.11
N ARG A 89 -3.44 16.16 -11.29
CA ARG A 89 -2.57 16.10 -12.46
C ARG A 89 -2.01 17.48 -12.77
N VAL A 90 -0.72 17.52 -13.07
CA VAL A 90 -0.06 18.71 -13.56
C VAL A 90 -0.06 18.66 -15.08
N GLU A 91 -0.59 19.71 -15.71
CA GLU A 91 -0.67 19.87 -17.16
C GLU A 91 0.26 21.00 -17.63
N GLY A 92 0.82 20.83 -18.84
CA GLY A 92 1.76 21.78 -19.44
C GLY A 92 3.23 21.41 -19.22
N GLU A 93 4.13 22.19 -19.84
CA GLU A 93 5.57 22.03 -19.63
C GLU A 93 5.97 22.64 -18.29
N THR A 94 6.39 21.80 -17.37
CA THR A 94 6.89 22.20 -16.05
C THR A 94 7.99 21.25 -15.59
N SER A 95 8.94 21.78 -14.83
CA SER A 95 9.98 20.99 -14.14
C SER A 95 9.48 20.40 -12.82
N MET A 96 8.19 20.55 -12.50
CA MET A 96 7.60 20.01 -11.28
C MET A 96 7.60 18.49 -11.28
N ASP A 97 8.03 17.93 -10.15
CA ASP A 97 8.03 16.50 -9.88
C ASP A 97 7.34 16.24 -8.54
N LEU A 98 6.17 15.60 -8.59
CA LEU A 98 5.35 15.29 -7.41
C LEU A 98 5.91 14.10 -6.58
N THR A 99 6.95 13.42 -7.05
CA THR A 99 7.59 12.32 -6.31
C THR A 99 8.62 12.80 -5.30
N GLN A 100 8.99 14.09 -5.35
CA GLN A 100 9.96 14.68 -4.43
C GLN A 100 9.51 14.53 -2.97
N ASN A 101 10.48 14.23 -2.10
CA ASN A 101 10.21 14.04 -0.68
C ASN A 101 10.06 15.41 0.01
N GLN A 102 8.83 15.89 0.08
CA GLN A 102 8.46 17.16 0.68
C GLN A 102 7.17 17.04 1.49
N SER A 103 6.97 17.97 2.42
CA SER A 103 5.73 18.02 3.21
C SER A 103 4.52 18.36 2.33
N VAL A 104 3.33 18.05 2.82
CA VAL A 104 2.08 18.41 2.13
C VAL A 104 2.00 19.93 1.94
N GLU A 105 2.36 20.70 2.96
CA GLU A 105 2.36 22.16 2.92
C GLU A 105 3.33 22.69 1.86
N GLN A 106 4.54 22.11 1.77
CA GLN A 106 5.54 22.47 0.76
C GLN A 106 5.04 22.16 -0.65
N LEU A 107 4.47 20.97 -0.86
CA LEU A 107 3.88 20.60 -2.15
C LEU A 107 2.76 21.58 -2.54
N MET A 108 1.86 21.89 -1.62
CA MET A 108 0.75 22.81 -1.86
C MET A 108 1.22 24.23 -2.18
N GLN A 109 2.25 24.72 -1.50
CA GLN A 109 2.89 26.01 -1.82
C GLN A 109 3.54 25.99 -3.19
N GLN A 110 4.28 24.92 -3.52
CA GLN A 110 4.92 24.76 -4.83
C GLN A 110 3.86 24.77 -5.95
N LEU A 111 2.74 24.07 -5.75
CA LEU A 111 1.62 24.04 -6.68
C LEU A 111 1.04 25.44 -6.92
N GLN A 112 0.83 26.22 -5.86
CA GLN A 112 0.34 27.61 -5.96
C GLN A 112 1.34 28.55 -6.67
N LEU A 113 2.63 28.41 -6.39
CA LEU A 113 3.68 29.29 -6.92
C LEU A 113 4.12 28.94 -8.34
N SER A 114 3.92 27.70 -8.77
CA SER A 114 4.42 27.20 -10.06
C SER A 114 3.76 27.83 -11.29
N GLY A 115 2.55 28.38 -11.14
CA GLY A 115 1.73 28.80 -12.28
C GLY A 115 1.34 27.65 -13.22
N ALA A 116 1.58 26.39 -12.83
CA ALA A 116 1.24 25.22 -13.64
C ALA A 116 -0.27 25.05 -13.71
N SER A 117 -0.76 24.54 -14.85
CA SER A 117 -2.17 24.18 -14.98
C SER A 117 -2.43 22.91 -14.17
N LEU A 118 -3.24 23.02 -13.12
CA LEU A 118 -3.57 21.91 -12.24
C LEU A 118 -4.97 21.40 -12.54
N LYS A 119 -5.08 20.09 -12.78
CA LYS A 119 -6.35 19.41 -12.97
C LYS A 119 -6.64 18.50 -11.80
N LEU A 120 -7.60 18.89 -10.99
CA LEU A 120 -8.20 18.04 -9.97
C LEU A 120 -9.24 17.12 -10.60
N TYR A 121 -9.23 15.86 -10.20
CA TYR A 121 -10.22 14.88 -10.62
C TYR A 121 -10.52 13.90 -9.49
N SER A 122 -11.64 13.20 -9.58
CA SER A 122 -12.05 12.25 -8.56
C SER A 122 -12.81 11.10 -9.16
N ALA A 123 -12.74 9.95 -8.50
CA ALA A 123 -13.52 8.78 -8.84
C ALA A 123 -13.94 8.04 -7.58
N GLU A 124 -15.06 7.35 -7.66
CA GLU A 124 -15.48 6.41 -6.64
C GLU A 124 -15.59 5.01 -7.25
N LYS A 125 -15.21 4.01 -6.47
CA LYS A 125 -15.31 2.61 -6.87
C LYS A 125 -15.96 1.82 -5.75
N LYS A 126 -17.15 1.29 -5.99
CA LYS A 126 -17.75 0.27 -5.12
C LYS A 126 -16.89 -0.98 -5.14
N TYR A 127 -16.73 -1.62 -4.00
CA TYR A 127 -15.90 -2.81 -3.92
C TYR A 127 -16.50 -3.96 -4.71
N THR A 128 -15.71 -4.55 -5.61
CA THR A 128 -16.05 -5.81 -6.28
C THR A 128 -15.38 -7.01 -5.61
N LYS A 129 -14.40 -6.74 -4.74
CA LYS A 129 -13.72 -7.68 -3.85
C LYS A 129 -13.84 -7.17 -2.40
N THR A 130 -12.97 -7.60 -1.49
CA THR A 130 -12.89 -7.00 -0.15
C THR A 130 -12.09 -5.69 -0.19
N LYS A 131 -12.30 -4.82 0.81
CA LYS A 131 -11.54 -3.58 1.01
C LYS A 131 -10.04 -3.84 1.00
N GLU A 132 -9.60 -4.87 1.71
CA GLU A 132 -8.19 -5.24 1.87
C GLU A 132 -7.60 -5.66 0.53
N MET A 133 -8.35 -6.39 -0.28
CA MET A 133 -7.89 -6.82 -1.60
C MET A 133 -7.75 -5.63 -2.57
N GLU A 134 -8.66 -4.66 -2.51
CA GLU A 134 -8.55 -3.42 -3.30
C GLU A 134 -7.33 -2.59 -2.88
N ALA A 135 -7.11 -2.44 -1.56
CA ALA A 135 -5.93 -1.78 -1.02
C ALA A 135 -4.63 -2.50 -1.42
N PHE A 136 -4.61 -3.83 -1.33
CA PHE A 136 -3.48 -4.66 -1.74
C PHE A 136 -3.12 -4.46 -3.20
N LEU A 137 -4.10 -4.50 -4.11
CA LEU A 137 -3.87 -4.31 -5.55
C LEU A 137 -3.30 -2.92 -5.86
N LEU A 138 -3.73 -1.89 -5.12
CA LEU A 138 -3.18 -0.54 -5.23
C LEU A 138 -1.74 -0.47 -4.71
N MET A 139 -1.44 -1.16 -3.60
CA MET A 139 -0.07 -1.25 -3.09
C MET A 139 0.87 -1.97 -4.06
N GLU A 140 0.42 -3.05 -4.69
CA GLU A 140 1.17 -3.75 -5.74
C GLU A 140 1.38 -2.86 -6.97
N ALA A 141 0.50 -1.90 -7.22
CA ALA A 141 0.66 -0.88 -8.25
C ALA A 141 1.57 0.30 -7.83
N GLY A 142 2.18 0.24 -6.64
CA GLY A 142 3.11 1.24 -6.12
C GLY A 142 2.49 2.29 -5.21
N ALA A 143 1.24 2.12 -4.77
CA ALA A 143 0.66 2.99 -3.75
C ALA A 143 1.26 2.66 -2.36
N LEU A 144 1.48 3.70 -1.56
CA LEU A 144 2.05 3.60 -0.23
C LEU A 144 0.99 3.94 0.83
N ILE A 145 1.13 3.35 2.01
CA ILE A 145 0.24 3.60 3.14
C ILE A 145 0.46 5.03 3.65
N SER A 146 -0.62 5.81 3.67
CA SER A 146 -0.63 7.16 4.23
C SER A 146 -1.29 7.10 5.61
N LYS A 147 -0.51 7.23 6.69
CA LYS A 147 -1.01 6.97 8.05
C LYS A 147 -2.12 7.94 8.49
N ASP A 148 -2.00 9.21 8.15
CA ASP A 148 -2.92 10.27 8.55
C ASP A 148 -3.82 10.77 7.40
N GLY A 149 -3.56 10.30 6.17
CA GLY A 149 -4.25 10.75 4.97
C GLY A 149 -4.07 12.25 4.68
N ALA A 150 -2.96 12.86 5.09
CA ALA A 150 -2.74 14.30 4.97
C ALA A 150 -2.92 14.80 3.52
N LEU A 151 -2.33 14.11 2.54
CA LEU A 151 -2.51 14.46 1.12
C LEU A 151 -3.95 14.31 0.65
N TYR A 152 -4.65 13.26 1.07
CA TYR A 152 -6.06 13.08 0.71
C TYR A 152 -6.91 14.26 1.21
N LYS A 153 -6.73 14.65 2.48
CA LYS A 153 -7.44 15.77 3.10
C LYS A 153 -7.09 17.11 2.46
N ALA A 154 -5.83 17.30 2.08
CA ALA A 154 -5.39 18.50 1.36
C ALA A 154 -6.02 18.60 -0.04
N LEU A 155 -6.02 17.51 -0.82
CA LEU A 155 -6.69 17.53 -2.13
C LEU A 155 -8.20 17.70 -2.01
N GLU A 156 -8.83 17.12 -0.98
CA GLU A 156 -10.26 17.28 -0.73
C GLU A 156 -10.63 18.74 -0.41
N SER A 157 -9.77 19.49 0.29
CA SER A 157 -10.03 20.89 0.62
C SER A 157 -9.95 21.83 -0.58
N LEU A 158 -9.21 21.45 -1.63
CA LEU A 158 -9.11 22.20 -2.89
C LEU A 158 -10.32 22.05 -3.82
N LYS A 159 -11.21 21.09 -3.57
CA LYS A 159 -12.40 20.88 -4.39
C LYS A 159 -13.55 21.86 -4.07
N LYS A 160 -13.38 22.67 -3.03
CA LYS A 160 -14.40 23.63 -2.56
C LYS A 160 -14.46 24.88 -3.41
#